data_AF-A0A534PSU1-F1
#
_entry.id   AF-A0A534PSU1-F1
#
_cell.length_a   1.000
_cell.length_b   1.000
_cell.length_c   1.000
_cell.angle_alpha   90.00
_cell.angle_beta   90.00
_cell.angle_gamma   90.00
#
_symmetry.space_group_name_H-M   'P 1'
#
loop_
_entity.id
_entity.type
_entity.pdbx_description
1 polymer ?
#
loop_
_entity_poly.entity_id
_entity_poly.type
_entity_poly.pdbx_seq_one_letter_code
_entity_poly.pdbx_strand_id
1 'polypeptide(L)'
;MSDRSAIEWTDATWNPVRGCVKVSTGCKHCYAETFAERFRGVPGHPFEQGFDLRLVPEKLGEPLRWRESRRVFVNSMSDLFQEGVPIDYMAQVGRVMERAQWHTFQILTKRHERMRRLLCWRWPKGALSPGVLQPAPAGPKVRARSAQIRDEAARLPVVSEANWI
;
A
#
# COMPACT_ATOMS: atom_id res chain seq x y z
N MET A 1 7.82 -13.86 -5.94
CA MET A 1 7.00 -13.78 -7.17
C MET A 1 6.76 -12.30 -7.47
N SER A 2 6.93 -11.86 -8.71
CA SER A 2 6.82 -10.43 -9.07
C SER A 2 6.17 -10.26 -10.46
N ASP A 3 6.57 -11.09 -11.43
CA ASP A 3 6.22 -10.91 -12.85
C ASP A 3 4.83 -11.45 -13.28
N ARG A 4 4.36 -12.55 -12.68
CA ARG A 4 3.04 -13.15 -12.97
C ARG A 4 2.30 -13.42 -11.67
N SER A 5 1.29 -12.61 -11.40
CA SER A 5 0.46 -12.72 -10.20
C SER A 5 -0.62 -13.78 -10.37
N ALA A 6 -0.94 -14.52 -9.30
CA ALA A 6 -2.11 -15.38 -9.23
C ALA A 6 -3.38 -14.62 -8.77
N ILE A 7 -3.25 -13.33 -8.46
CA ILE A 7 -4.35 -12.46 -8.06
C ILE A 7 -5.07 -12.01 -9.34
N GLU A 8 -6.31 -12.46 -9.51
CA GLU A 8 -7.12 -12.34 -10.74
C GLU A 8 -7.25 -10.95 -11.38
N TRP A 9 -7.08 -9.88 -10.60
CA TRP A 9 -7.30 -8.49 -11.03
C TRP A 9 -6.00 -7.69 -11.27
N THR A 10 -4.83 -8.31 -11.12
CA THR A 10 -3.52 -7.67 -11.34
C THR A 10 -2.60 -8.61 -12.14
N ASP A 11 -1.76 -8.05 -13.00
CA ASP A 11 -0.89 -8.84 -13.86
C ASP A 11 0.41 -9.21 -13.10
N ALA A 12 0.90 -8.28 -12.27
CA ALA A 12 2.13 -8.41 -11.48
C ALA A 12 1.96 -7.90 -10.04
N THR A 13 2.87 -8.29 -9.14
CA THR A 13 2.97 -7.70 -7.79
C THR A 13 4.36 -7.13 -7.59
N TRP A 14 4.46 -5.95 -6.95
CA TRP A 14 5.74 -5.32 -6.67
C TRP A 14 5.83 -5.01 -5.17
N ASN A 15 6.78 -5.65 -4.48
CA ASN A 15 6.88 -5.61 -3.01
C ASN A 15 8.23 -5.02 -2.57
N PRO A 16 8.42 -3.68 -2.64
CA PRO A 16 9.60 -3.00 -2.12
C PRO A 16 9.64 -2.93 -0.58
N VAL A 17 8.57 -3.36 0.09
CA VAL A 17 8.52 -3.55 1.55
C VAL A 17 7.90 -4.92 1.83
N ARG A 18 8.33 -5.58 2.91
CA ARG A 18 7.73 -6.81 3.45
C ARG A 18 7.27 -6.57 4.87
N GLY A 19 6.28 -7.36 5.28
CA GLY A 19 5.74 -7.30 6.63
C GLY A 19 4.84 -6.09 6.86
N CYS A 20 3.97 -6.18 7.85
CA CYS A 20 3.14 -5.06 8.25
C CYS A 20 2.71 -5.14 9.71
N VAL A 21 2.70 -4.00 10.40
CA VAL A 21 2.04 -3.89 11.71
C VAL A 21 0.53 -3.86 11.52
N LYS A 22 -0.24 -4.63 12.31
CA LYS A 22 -1.70 -4.61 12.27
C LYS A 22 -2.23 -3.36 12.97
N VAL A 23 -3.16 -2.65 12.34
CA VAL A 23 -3.69 -1.36 12.86
C VAL A 23 -5.22 -1.29 12.95
N SER A 24 -5.94 -2.32 12.48
CA SER A 24 -7.40 -2.35 12.56
C SER A 24 -7.95 -3.78 12.58
N THR A 25 -9.24 -3.92 12.89
CA THR A 25 -9.97 -5.20 12.86
C THR A 25 -9.92 -5.86 11.47
N GLY A 26 -9.80 -5.07 10.40
CA GLY A 26 -9.59 -5.55 9.05
C GLY A 26 -8.24 -6.27 8.82
N CYS A 27 -7.34 -6.28 9.82
CA CYS A 27 -6.10 -7.06 9.80
C CYS A 27 -6.23 -8.42 10.51
N LYS A 28 -7.36 -8.73 11.16
CA LYS A 28 -7.52 -9.95 11.97
C LYS A 28 -7.22 -11.24 11.19
N HIS A 29 -7.61 -11.29 9.91
CA HIS A 29 -7.42 -12.44 9.02
C HIS A 29 -6.48 -12.09 7.85
N CYS A 30 -5.33 -11.49 8.17
CA CYS A 30 -4.38 -11.06 7.15
C CYS A 30 -3.69 -12.26 6.50
N TYR A 31 -4.02 -12.52 5.23
CA TYR A 31 -3.40 -13.61 4.46
C TYR A 31 -1.87 -13.45 4.35
N ALA A 32 -1.38 -12.20 4.23
CA ALA A 32 0.03 -11.92 4.05
C ALA A 32 0.86 -12.28 5.28
N GLU A 33 0.32 -12.04 6.48
CA GLU A 33 0.93 -12.47 7.74
C GLU A 33 0.94 -13.99 7.84
N THR A 34 -0.21 -14.64 7.67
CA THR A 34 -0.29 -16.10 7.72
C THR A 34 0.67 -16.76 6.74
N PHE A 35 0.84 -16.20 5.54
CA PHE A 35 1.80 -16.68 4.57
C PHE A 35 3.25 -16.46 5.04
N ALA A 36 3.59 -15.26 5.49
CA ALA A 36 4.96 -14.91 5.87
C ALA A 36 5.44 -15.72 7.08
N GLU A 37 4.58 -15.90 8.10
CA GLU A 37 4.92 -16.64 9.32
C GLU A 37 5.23 -18.12 9.08
N ARG A 38 4.67 -18.74 8.03
CA ARG A 38 5.00 -20.13 7.65
C ARG A 38 6.48 -20.33 7.31
N PHE A 39 7.16 -19.26 6.91
CA PHE A 39 8.55 -19.30 6.50
C PHE A 39 9.50 -18.63 7.49
N ARG A 40 9.01 -18.24 8.68
CA ARG A 40 9.87 -17.70 9.72
C ARG A 40 10.92 -18.74 10.10
N GLY A 41 12.19 -18.31 10.12
CA GLY A 41 13.34 -19.17 10.41
C GLY A 41 13.77 -20.09 9.26
N VAL A 42 13.17 -20.01 8.07
CA VAL A 42 13.63 -20.76 6.89
C VAL A 42 14.78 -20.00 6.22
N PRO A 43 16.03 -20.51 6.27
CA PRO A 43 17.20 -19.76 5.78
C PRO A 43 17.10 -19.41 4.30
N GLY A 44 17.40 -18.15 3.97
CA GLY A 44 17.41 -17.67 2.59
C GLY A 44 16.03 -17.40 1.98
N HIS A 45 14.94 -17.69 2.70
CA HIS A 45 13.60 -17.37 2.22
C HIS A 45 13.32 -15.85 2.33
N PRO A 46 12.60 -15.23 1.37
CA PRO A 46 12.23 -13.82 1.45
C PRO A 46 11.50 -13.39 2.74
N PHE A 47 10.85 -14.34 3.42
CA PHE A 47 10.14 -14.15 4.68
C PHE A 47 10.80 -14.93 5.84
N GLU A 48 12.12 -15.09 5.81
CA GLU A 48 12.87 -15.70 6.93
C GLU A 48 12.61 -14.98 8.26
N GLN A 49 12.37 -13.66 8.22
CA GLN A 49 11.99 -12.82 9.37
C GLN A 49 10.46 -12.78 9.61
N GLY A 50 9.69 -13.69 9.01
CA GLY A 50 8.23 -13.68 9.09
C GLY A 50 7.60 -12.39 8.57
N PHE A 51 6.58 -11.89 9.29
CA PHE A 51 5.81 -10.69 8.90
C PHE A 51 6.37 -9.38 9.47
N ASP A 52 7.61 -9.39 9.96
CA ASP A 52 8.28 -8.22 10.51
C ASP A 52 8.58 -7.20 9.39
N LEU A 53 8.45 -5.91 9.72
CA LEU A 53 8.67 -4.84 8.75
C LEU A 53 10.12 -4.87 8.24
N ARG A 54 10.27 -5.00 6.92
CA ARG A 54 11.55 -4.95 6.24
C ARG A 54 11.46 -4.18 4.93
N LEU A 55 12.38 -3.23 4.72
CA LEU A 55 12.59 -2.61 3.41
C LEU A 55 13.32 -3.59 2.48
N VAL A 56 13.03 -3.51 1.20
CA VAL A 56 13.63 -4.38 0.17
C VAL A 56 14.18 -3.51 -0.98
N PRO A 57 15.26 -2.73 -0.76
CA PRO A 57 15.78 -1.78 -1.74
C PRO A 57 16.16 -2.42 -3.07
N GLU A 58 16.62 -3.68 -3.05
CA GLU A 58 16.97 -4.44 -4.24
C GLU A 58 15.79 -4.68 -5.19
N LYS A 59 14.55 -4.56 -4.68
CA LYS A 59 13.32 -4.67 -5.47
C LYS A 59 12.86 -3.34 -6.08
N LEU A 60 13.44 -2.20 -5.70
CA LEU A 60 12.98 -0.89 -6.18
C LEU A 60 12.98 -0.78 -7.71
N GLY A 61 14.01 -1.30 -8.36
CA GLY A 61 14.15 -1.19 -9.82
C GLY A 61 13.35 -2.22 -10.63
N GLU A 62 12.56 -3.10 -10.02
CA GLU A 62 11.87 -4.18 -10.75
C GLU A 62 10.89 -3.66 -11.83
N PRO A 63 10.00 -2.69 -11.56
CA PRO A 63 9.05 -2.22 -12.55
C PRO A 63 9.73 -1.67 -13.82
N LEU A 64 10.90 -1.04 -13.67
CA LEU A 64 11.64 -0.48 -14.80
C LEU A 64 12.19 -1.55 -15.76
N ARG A 65 12.26 -2.81 -15.33
CA ARG A 65 12.77 -3.92 -16.14
C ARG A 65 11.67 -4.59 -16.95
N TRP A 66 10.40 -4.36 -16.62
CA TRP A 66 9.28 -4.96 -17.31
C TRP A 66 8.96 -4.15 -18.57
N ARG A 67 9.16 -4.78 -19.73
CA ARG A 67 8.96 -4.12 -21.03
C ARG A 67 7.49 -3.98 -21.42
N GLU A 68 6.67 -4.94 -21.04
CA GLU A 68 5.24 -4.96 -21.37
C GLU A 68 4.43 -4.21 -20.32
N SER A 69 3.40 -3.49 -20.77
CA SER A 69 2.45 -2.82 -19.87
C SER A 69 1.76 -3.82 -18.95
N ARG A 70 1.54 -3.43 -17.68
CA ARG A 70 1.02 -4.30 -16.62
C ARG A 70 0.19 -3.47 -15.64
N ARG A 71 -0.84 -4.09 -15.08
CA ARG A 71 -1.43 -3.70 -13.80
C ARG A 71 -0.57 -4.30 -12.69
N VAL A 72 -0.03 -3.44 -11.84
CA VAL A 72 0.95 -3.79 -10.81
C VAL A 72 0.39 -3.49 -9.44
N PHE A 73 0.11 -4.53 -8.66
CA PHE A 73 -0.29 -4.36 -7.27
C PHE A 73 0.94 -4.12 -6.39
N VAL A 74 1.04 -2.90 -5.88
CA VAL A 74 2.13 -2.43 -5.04
C VAL A 74 1.88 -2.88 -3.60
N ASN A 75 2.89 -3.52 -3.00
CA ASN A 75 2.87 -3.99 -1.62
C ASN A 75 1.73 -4.98 -1.33
N SER A 76 1.57 -6.02 -2.16
CA SER A 76 0.60 -7.10 -1.90
C SER A 76 0.82 -7.81 -0.55
N MET A 77 2.06 -7.85 -0.07
CA MET A 77 2.47 -8.55 1.16
C MET A 77 2.84 -7.58 2.31
N SER A 78 2.49 -6.30 2.21
CA SER A 78 2.84 -5.27 3.20
C SER A 78 1.95 -4.02 3.04
N ASP A 79 2.28 -2.92 3.72
CA ASP A 79 1.65 -1.61 3.50
C ASP A 79 2.75 -0.56 3.36
N LEU A 80 2.79 0.15 2.22
CA LEU A 80 3.83 1.14 1.92
C LEU A 80 3.81 2.32 2.89
N PHE A 81 2.65 2.68 3.42
CA PHE A 81 2.47 3.86 4.26
C PHE A 81 2.53 3.54 5.76
N GLN A 82 3.03 2.36 6.14
CA GLN A 82 3.16 1.98 7.54
C GLN A 82 4.28 2.66 8.30
N GLU A 83 4.03 2.93 9.57
CA GLU A 83 5.02 3.42 10.50
C GLU A 83 6.28 2.53 10.45
N GLY A 84 7.45 3.15 10.42
CA GLY A 84 8.74 2.48 10.18
C GLY A 84 9.21 2.48 8.72
N VAL A 85 8.35 2.75 7.72
CA VAL A 85 8.82 3.03 6.36
C VAL A 85 9.24 4.51 6.26
N PRO A 86 10.50 4.83 5.91
CA PRO A 86 10.97 6.20 5.78
C PRO A 86 10.34 6.96 4.61
N ILE A 87 10.13 8.28 4.76
CA ILE A 87 9.49 9.12 3.72
C ILE A 87 10.32 9.17 2.44
N ASP A 88 11.64 9.24 2.56
CA ASP A 88 12.59 9.20 1.44
C ASP A 88 12.51 7.87 0.68
N TYR A 89 12.28 6.76 1.37
CA TYR A 89 12.05 5.46 0.74
C TYR A 89 10.72 5.43 -0.03
N MET A 90 9.65 5.97 0.54
CA MET A 90 8.37 6.12 -0.19
C MET A 90 8.54 7.01 -1.42
N ALA A 91 9.32 8.08 -1.33
CA ALA A 91 9.62 8.94 -2.47
C ALA A 91 10.42 8.21 -3.56
N GLN A 92 11.33 7.29 -3.20
CA GLN A 92 12.00 6.41 -4.17
C GLN A 92 11.02 5.49 -4.90
N VAL A 93 10.10 4.87 -4.16
CA VAL A 93 9.02 4.05 -4.73
C VAL A 93 8.16 4.88 -5.69
N GLY A 94 7.75 6.08 -5.28
CA GLY A 94 7.00 7.01 -6.14
C GLY A 94 7.74 7.41 -7.42
N ARG A 95 9.04 7.70 -7.34
CA ARG A 95 9.86 8.00 -8.53
C ARG A 95 9.96 6.83 -9.50
N VAL A 96 10.00 5.59 -9.00
CA VAL A 96 9.97 4.42 -9.87
C VAL A 96 8.63 4.32 -10.59
N MET A 97 7.52 4.56 -9.88
CA MET A 97 6.18 4.56 -10.50
C MET A 97 6.05 5.63 -11.59
N GLU A 98 6.57 6.83 -11.34
CA GLU A 98 6.59 7.94 -12.30
C GLU A 98 7.44 7.60 -13.54
N ARG A 99 8.63 7.01 -13.34
CA ARG A 99 9.51 6.61 -14.44
C ARG A 99 8.94 5.44 -15.26
N ALA A 100 8.24 4.52 -14.60
CA ALA A 100 7.62 3.35 -15.22
C ALA A 100 6.16 3.62 -15.62
N GLN A 101 5.90 4.79 -16.21
CA GLN A 101 4.56 5.28 -16.54
C GLN A 101 3.75 4.43 -17.53
N TRP A 102 4.39 3.44 -18.19
CA TRP A 102 3.68 2.48 -19.04
C TRP A 102 2.95 1.39 -18.25
N HIS A 103 3.12 1.34 -16.93
CA HIS A 103 2.35 0.48 -16.03
C HIS A 103 1.22 1.24 -15.32
N THR A 104 0.18 0.51 -14.98
CA THR A 104 -0.88 0.98 -14.07
C THR A 104 -0.60 0.44 -12.67
N PHE A 105 -0.27 1.32 -11.73
CA PHE A 105 0.01 0.91 -10.35
C PHE A 105 -1.26 0.96 -9.49
N GLN A 106 -1.49 -0.11 -8.76
CA GLN A 106 -2.59 -0.24 -7.80
C GLN A 106 -2.01 -0.22 -6.39
N ILE A 107 -2.46 0.70 -5.54
CA ILE A 107 -2.02 0.80 -4.15
C ILE A 107 -3.23 0.66 -3.23
N LEU A 108 -3.10 -0.17 -2.21
CA LEU A 108 -4.08 -0.31 -1.14
C LEU A 108 -3.39 -0.05 0.20
N THR A 109 -4.01 0.76 1.06
CA THR A 109 -3.48 1.06 2.39
C THR A 109 -4.59 1.21 3.41
N LYS A 110 -4.32 0.79 4.64
CA LYS A 110 -5.19 1.09 5.79
C LYS A 110 -4.80 2.42 6.45
N ARG A 111 -3.66 2.99 6.08
CA ARG A 111 -3.08 4.21 6.67
C ARG A 111 -3.26 5.41 5.76
N HIS A 112 -4.48 5.55 5.28
CA HIS A 112 -4.91 6.56 4.32
C HIS A 112 -4.62 8.00 4.81
N GLU A 113 -4.63 8.27 6.12
CA GLU A 113 -4.24 9.57 6.66
C GLU A 113 -2.77 9.92 6.38
N ARG A 114 -1.86 8.98 6.61
CA ARG A 114 -0.43 9.19 6.34
C ARG A 114 -0.16 9.31 4.85
N MET A 115 -0.81 8.49 4.03
CA MET A 115 -0.81 8.65 2.58
C MET A 115 -1.28 10.05 2.18
N ARG A 116 -2.43 10.51 2.70
CA ARG A 116 -2.98 11.84 2.40
C ARG A 116 -2.00 12.95 2.77
N ARG A 117 -1.41 12.91 3.96
CA ARG A 117 -0.40 13.91 4.39
C ARG A 117 0.79 13.96 3.41
N LEU A 118 1.28 12.81 2.97
CA LEU A 118 2.43 12.74 2.06
C LEU A 118 2.09 13.22 0.64
N LEU A 119 0.92 12.86 0.13
CA LEU A 119 0.43 13.32 -1.17
C LEU A 119 0.11 14.81 -1.16
N CYS A 120 -0.39 15.36 -0.05
CA CYS A 120 -0.65 16.79 0.10
C CYS A 120 0.61 17.62 0.33
N TRP A 121 1.63 17.07 1.02
CA TRP A 121 2.82 17.83 1.42
C TRP A 121 3.86 17.96 0.31
N ARG A 122 4.03 16.95 -0.56
CA ARG A 122 5.21 16.89 -1.45
C ARG A 122 5.03 16.01 -2.69
N TRP A 123 3.89 16.11 -3.37
CA TRP A 123 3.82 15.68 -4.76
C TRP A 123 3.88 16.92 -5.65
N PRO A 124 5.00 17.19 -6.37
CA PRO A 124 5.10 18.36 -7.23
C PRO A 124 3.93 18.35 -8.21
N LYS A 125 3.27 19.50 -8.38
CA LYS A 125 2.29 19.71 -9.45
C LYS A 125 2.95 19.30 -10.77
N GLY A 126 2.59 18.12 -11.29
CA GLY A 126 3.18 17.53 -12.50
C GLY A 126 3.41 16.01 -12.45
N ALA A 127 3.51 15.39 -11.28
CA ALA A 127 3.96 13.98 -11.19
C ALA A 127 2.84 12.92 -11.28
N LEU A 128 1.57 13.31 -11.44
CA LEU A 128 0.48 12.40 -11.86
C LEU A 128 -0.48 13.19 -12.74
N SER A 129 -0.57 12.82 -14.02
CA SER A 129 -1.72 13.21 -14.84
C SER A 129 -3.01 12.76 -14.12
N PRO A 130 -4.11 13.52 -14.15
CA PRO A 130 -5.35 13.22 -13.42
C PRO A 130 -5.97 11.83 -13.62
N GLY A 131 -5.43 10.99 -14.52
CA GLY A 131 -5.96 9.66 -14.86
C GLY A 131 -5.40 8.47 -14.07
N VAL A 132 -4.37 8.62 -13.22
CA VAL A 132 -3.66 7.45 -12.64
C VAL A 132 -4.23 6.98 -11.30
N LEU A 133 -4.85 7.86 -10.51
CA LEU A 133 -5.56 7.45 -9.29
C LEU A 133 -7.06 7.32 -9.59
N GLN A 134 -7.43 6.37 -10.44
CA GLN A 134 -8.84 5.96 -10.45
C GLN A 134 -9.09 5.21 -9.14
N PRO A 135 -10.03 5.65 -8.29
CA PRO A 135 -10.47 4.82 -7.18
C PRO A 135 -10.93 3.49 -7.79
N ALA A 136 -10.33 2.38 -7.36
CA ALA A 136 -10.82 1.06 -7.73
C ALA A 136 -12.34 1.06 -7.54
N PRO A 137 -13.13 0.59 -8.52
CA PRO A 137 -14.58 0.62 -8.41
C PRO A 137 -14.98 -0.13 -7.14
N ALA A 138 -15.40 0.63 -6.13
CA ALA A 138 -15.87 0.07 -4.88
C ALA A 138 -17.09 -0.80 -5.22
N GLY A 139 -17.01 -2.09 -4.90
CA GLY A 139 -18.15 -2.99 -5.00
C GLY A 139 -19.33 -2.44 -4.17
N PRO A 140 -20.58 -2.79 -4.49
CA PRO A 140 -21.78 -2.22 -3.86
C PRO A 140 -21.75 -2.27 -2.32
N LYS A 141 -21.14 -3.32 -1.75
CA LYS A 141 -20.95 -3.48 -0.29
C LYS A 141 -20.00 -2.43 0.31
N VAL A 142 -18.93 -2.07 -0.39
CA VAL A 142 -17.95 -1.07 0.07
C VAL A 142 -18.56 0.33 -0.02
N ARG A 143 -19.32 0.63 -1.08
CA ARG A 143 -20.04 1.92 -1.23
C ARG A 143 -21.04 2.16 -0.09
N ALA A 144 -21.83 1.14 0.24
CA ALA A 144 -22.80 1.21 1.33
C ALA A 144 -22.11 1.46 2.69
N ARG A 145 -21.01 0.74 2.98
CA ARG A 145 -20.25 0.92 4.23
C ARG A 145 -19.61 2.31 4.34
N SER A 146 -19.04 2.83 3.24
CA SER A 146 -18.44 4.17 3.22
C SER A 146 -19.47 5.30 3.33
N ALA A 147 -20.71 5.10 2.89
CA ALA A 147 -21.79 6.04 3.12
C ALA A 147 -22.23 6.00 4.59
N GLN A 148 -22.43 4.81 5.14
CA GLN A 148 -22.81 4.63 6.55
C GLN A 148 -21.75 5.19 7.52
N ILE A 149 -20.46 4.96 7.26
CA ILE A 149 -19.38 5.53 8.08
C ILE A 149 -19.35 7.07 8.01
N ARG A 150 -19.65 7.66 6.85
CA ARG A 150 -19.73 9.13 6.72
C ARG A 150 -20.92 9.70 7.49
N ASP A 151 -22.06 9.03 7.42
CA ASP A 151 -23.26 9.42 8.17
C ASP A 151 -23.10 9.23 9.68
N GLU A 152 -22.39 8.18 10.13
CA GLU A 152 -22.08 7.95 11.55
C GLU A 152 -21.05 8.97 12.05
N ALA A 153 -20.00 9.27 11.26
CA ALA A 153 -19.00 10.27 11.61
C ALA A 153 -19.59 11.70 11.69
N ALA A 154 -20.60 12.00 10.87
CA ALA A 154 -21.33 13.27 10.92
C ALA A 154 -22.24 13.41 12.16
N ARG A 155 -22.52 12.32 12.88
CA ARG A 155 -23.36 12.30 14.10
C ARG A 155 -22.54 12.26 15.38
N LEU A 156 -21.21 12.14 15.30
CA LEU A 156 -20.35 12.23 16.47
C LEU A 156 -20.22 13.70 16.88
N PRO A 157 -20.45 14.04 18.17
CA PRO A 157 -20.23 15.40 18.64
C PRO A 157 -18.75 15.77 18.47
N VAL A 158 -18.51 16.96 17.91
CA VAL A 158 -17.17 17.57 17.84
C VAL A 158 -16.71 17.80 19.27
N VAL A 159 -15.82 16.95 19.77
CA VAL A 159 -15.18 17.16 21.08
C VAL A 159 -14.20 18.31 20.88
N SER A 160 -14.52 19.49 21.44
CA SER A 160 -13.64 20.66 21.39
C SER A 160 -12.31 20.34 22.08
N GLU A 161 -11.21 20.66 21.40
CA GLU A 161 -9.86 20.62 21.96
C GLU A 161 -9.76 21.49 23.22
N ALA A 162 -9.77 20.87 24.40
CA ALA A 162 -9.31 21.48 25.64
C ALA A 162 -8.81 20.35 26.58
N ASN A 163 -7.62 20.59 27.16
CA ASN A 163 -6.86 19.74 28.10
C ASN A 163 -6.09 18.54 27.54
N TRP A 164 -4.86 18.82 27.10
CA TRP A 164 -3.67 18.04 27.46
C TRP A 164 -2.49 19.01 27.69
N ILE A 165 -2.34 19.47 28.93
CA ILE A 165 -1.03 19.81 29.54
C ILE A 165 -0.55 18.54 30.24
#